data_AF-A0AAX1ZXI7-F1
#
_entry.id   AF-A0AAX1ZXI7-F1
#
_cell.length_a   1.000
_cell.length_b   1.000
_cell.length_c   1.000
_cell.angle_alpha   90.00
_cell.angle_beta   90.00
_cell.angle_gamma   90.00
#
_symmetry.space_group_name_H-M   'P 1'
#
loop_
_entity.id
_entity.type
_entity.pdbx_description
1 polymer ?
#
loop_
_entity_poly.entity_id
_entity_poly.type
_entity_poly.pdbx_seq_one_letter_code
_entity_poly.pdbx_strand_id
1 'polypeptide(L)'
;MLKELIYKAKQFVDDVFFFDISLHNNLYVILTLGFGKQYMAIGLSSHWNLEEAMCKSLEEWFQFFGGKVSKYYLYEKNNIDYKMAHREYKSNSNYVHYDPCYYSNYFFSTFTPSKLKESFGYLFERSISIDYREQSNHRSVSFTNCIKEISEDLQLDILCVFIPCVLENVPAKIVKVLSENGYPHMLTQWLNPRDYVFSRVFNQKEFPNEGKPIPFP
;
A
#
# COMPACT_ATOMS: atom_id res chain seq x y z
N MET A 1 19.88 -7.28 -3.31
CA MET A 1 19.05 -7.22 -2.09
C MET A 1 17.65 -7.79 -2.35
N LEU A 2 16.93 -7.28 -3.35
CA LEU A 2 15.55 -7.69 -3.67
C LEU A 2 15.32 -9.21 -3.77
N LYS A 3 16.18 -9.94 -4.50
CA LYS A 3 16.09 -11.40 -4.64
C LYS A 3 16.08 -12.15 -3.31
N GLU A 4 16.88 -11.69 -2.35
CA GLU A 4 16.97 -12.28 -1.01
C GLU A 4 15.68 -12.03 -0.21
N LEU A 5 15.13 -10.81 -0.30
CA LEU A 5 13.85 -10.47 0.33
C LEU A 5 12.72 -11.32 -0.25
N ILE A 6 12.66 -11.51 -1.57
CA ILE A 6 11.67 -12.38 -2.21
C ILE A 6 11.81 -13.84 -1.73
N TYR A 7 13.04 -14.34 -1.63
CA TYR A 7 13.29 -15.70 -1.13
C TYR A 7 12.79 -15.87 0.31
N LYS A 8 13.03 -14.88 1.19
CA LYS A 8 12.51 -14.84 2.56
C LYS A 8 10.98 -14.75 2.58
N ALA A 9 10.38 -13.93 1.72
CA ALA A 9 8.93 -13.78 1.63
C ALA A 9 8.23 -15.10 1.27
N LYS A 10 8.83 -15.88 0.35
CA LYS A 10 8.34 -17.20 -0.04
C LYS A 10 8.40 -18.28 1.06
N GLN A 11 9.00 -17.99 2.22
CA GLN A 11 8.90 -18.83 3.40
C GLN A 11 7.53 -18.71 4.10
N PHE A 12 6.77 -17.65 3.82
CA PHE A 12 5.46 -17.39 4.42
C PHE A 12 4.33 -17.53 3.41
N VAL A 13 4.51 -17.00 2.20
CA VAL A 13 3.50 -17.09 1.13
C VAL A 13 3.97 -17.96 -0.02
N ASP A 14 3.06 -18.33 -0.91
CA ASP A 14 3.36 -19.13 -2.10
C ASP A 14 3.77 -18.23 -3.27
N ASP A 15 3.00 -17.17 -3.48
CA ASP A 15 3.19 -16.19 -4.54
C ASP A 15 3.50 -14.80 -4.00
N VAL A 16 4.35 -14.06 -4.72
CA VAL A 16 4.67 -12.65 -4.46
C VAL A 16 4.59 -11.90 -5.79
N PHE A 17 3.78 -10.87 -5.85
CA PHE A 17 3.55 -10.02 -7.02
C PHE A 17 3.94 -8.58 -6.70
N PHE A 18 4.52 -7.90 -7.68
CA PHE A 18 4.80 -6.47 -7.63
C PHE A 18 3.97 -5.79 -8.72
N PHE A 19 3.18 -4.80 -8.34
CA PHE A 19 2.43 -3.98 -9.26
C PHE A 19 2.98 -2.56 -9.22
N ASP A 20 3.38 -2.07 -10.39
CA ASP A 20 3.64 -0.66 -10.58
C ASP A 20 2.30 0.06 -10.73
N ILE A 21 1.94 0.85 -9.70
CA ILE A 21 0.72 1.67 -9.68
C ILE A 21 1.07 3.17 -9.71
N SER A 22 2.24 3.49 -10.28
CA SER A 22 2.72 4.86 -10.39
C SER A 22 1.78 5.73 -11.20
N LEU A 23 1.56 6.93 -10.69
CA LEU A 23 0.73 7.94 -11.34
C LEU A 23 1.58 8.91 -12.18
N HIS A 24 2.91 8.86 -12.02
CA HIS A 24 3.85 9.74 -12.69
C HIS A 24 5.18 9.01 -12.94
N ASN A 25 5.78 9.22 -14.11
CA ASN A 25 6.98 8.49 -14.56
C ASN A 25 8.23 8.73 -13.71
N ASN A 26 8.29 9.85 -12.98
CA ASN A 26 9.42 10.15 -12.13
C ASN A 26 9.35 9.47 -10.76
N LEU A 27 8.18 9.00 -10.31
CA LEU A 27 8.00 8.45 -8.95
C LEU A 27 7.38 7.07 -9.04
N TYR A 28 8.19 6.04 -8.76
CA TYR A 28 7.67 4.68 -8.67
C TYR A 28 6.81 4.54 -7.42
N VAL A 29 5.64 3.94 -7.56
CA VAL A 29 4.76 3.52 -6.47
C VAL A 29 4.47 2.03 -6.67
N ILE A 30 5.06 1.21 -5.82
CA ILE A 30 5.01 -0.25 -5.93
C ILE A 30 4.11 -0.82 -4.85
N LEU A 31 3.08 -1.53 -5.30
CA LEU A 31 2.22 -2.35 -4.46
C LEU A 31 2.68 -3.80 -4.55
N THR A 32 3.09 -4.36 -3.41
CA THR A 32 3.49 -5.76 -3.28
C THR A 32 2.35 -6.56 -2.66
N LEU A 33 1.95 -7.64 -3.33
CA LEU A 33 0.92 -8.57 -2.85
C LEU A 33 1.52 -9.96 -2.67
N GLY A 34 1.31 -10.56 -1.49
CA GLY A 34 1.71 -11.93 -1.19
C GLY A 34 0.49 -12.80 -0.88
N PHE A 35 0.42 -13.98 -1.50
CA PHE A 35 -0.67 -14.93 -1.30
C PHE A 35 -0.13 -16.33 -1.01
N GLY A 36 -0.64 -16.97 0.04
CA GLY A 36 -0.43 -18.38 0.29
C GLY A 36 -1.65 -19.01 0.94
N LYS A 37 -1.59 -20.32 1.19
CA LYS A 37 -2.70 -21.06 1.79
C LYS A 37 -3.15 -20.51 3.15
N GLN A 38 -2.19 -20.09 3.98
CA GLN A 38 -2.44 -19.65 5.36
C GLN A 38 -2.20 -18.16 5.56
N TYR A 39 -1.35 -17.56 4.73
CA TYR A 39 -0.92 -16.18 4.88
C TYR A 39 -1.24 -15.34 3.66
N MET A 40 -1.48 -14.06 3.93
CA MET A 40 -1.47 -13.00 2.96
C MET A 40 -0.68 -11.84 3.55
N ALA A 41 -0.14 -10.99 2.69
CA ALA A 41 0.43 -9.72 3.11
C ALA A 41 0.43 -8.75 1.93
N ILE A 42 0.44 -7.47 2.29
CA ILE A 42 0.41 -6.34 1.38
C ILE A 42 1.44 -5.33 1.87
N GLY A 43 2.09 -4.64 0.94
CA GLY A 43 3.00 -3.55 1.25
C GLY A 43 3.05 -2.56 0.11
N LEU A 44 3.25 -1.29 0.40
CA LEU A 44 3.21 -0.17 -0.53
C LEU A 44 4.42 0.72 -0.28
N SER A 45 5.17 1.04 -1.32
CA SER A 45 6.21 2.03 -1.16
C SER A 45 6.40 2.87 -2.40
N SER A 46 6.86 4.10 -2.20
CA SER A 46 7.20 5.02 -3.26
C SER A 46 8.68 5.37 -3.22
N HIS A 47 9.34 5.39 -4.37
CA HIS A 47 10.73 5.81 -4.48
C HIS A 47 11.09 6.29 -5.90
N TRP A 48 12.14 7.09 -6.01
CA TRP A 48 12.70 7.53 -7.31
C TRP A 48 13.40 6.40 -8.08
N ASN A 49 13.69 5.29 -7.40
CA ASN A 49 14.29 4.10 -7.98
C ASN A 49 13.36 2.91 -7.77
N LEU A 50 13.12 2.17 -8.86
CA LEU A 50 12.19 1.04 -8.88
C LEU A 50 12.60 -0.08 -7.91
N GLU A 51 13.86 -0.53 -7.91
CA GLU A 51 14.30 -1.62 -7.03
C GLU A 51 14.20 -1.25 -5.54
N GLU A 52 14.50 0.01 -5.19
CA GLU A 52 14.33 0.55 -3.84
C GLU A 52 12.84 0.59 -3.44
N ALA A 53 11.94 1.01 -4.32
CA ALA A 53 10.49 0.96 -4.05
C ALA A 53 10.00 -0.48 -3.85
N MET A 54 10.50 -1.43 -4.66
CA MET A 54 10.21 -2.85 -4.49
C MET A 54 10.74 -3.39 -3.16
N CYS A 55 11.96 -3.04 -2.76
CA CYS A 55 12.54 -3.48 -1.48
C CYS A 55 11.76 -2.92 -0.29
N LYS A 56 11.45 -1.61 -0.29
CA LYS A 56 10.71 -0.97 0.80
C LYS A 56 9.26 -1.45 0.91
N SER A 57 8.61 -1.74 -0.22
CA SER A 57 7.27 -2.34 -0.18
C SER A 57 7.30 -3.76 0.40
N LEU A 58 8.38 -4.53 0.19
CA LEU A 58 8.59 -5.81 0.90
C LEU A 58 8.87 -5.61 2.40
N GLU A 59 9.57 -4.56 2.80
CA GLU A 59 9.81 -4.28 4.22
C GLU A 59 8.51 -4.02 4.98
N GLU A 60 7.59 -3.24 4.40
CA GLU A 60 6.23 -3.07 4.96
C GLU A 60 5.47 -4.39 4.96
N TRP A 61 5.53 -5.13 3.86
CA TRP A 61 4.94 -6.47 3.74
C TRP A 61 5.44 -7.42 4.84
N PHE A 62 6.72 -7.36 5.24
CA PHE A 62 7.27 -8.21 6.29
C PHE A 62 6.70 -7.92 7.68
N GLN A 63 6.17 -6.71 7.93
CA GLN A 63 5.57 -6.37 9.22
C GLN A 63 4.37 -7.26 9.56
N PHE A 64 3.71 -7.84 8.55
CA PHE A 64 2.62 -8.82 8.70
C PHE A 64 3.06 -10.11 9.40
N PHE A 65 4.35 -10.41 9.41
CA PHE A 65 4.90 -11.66 9.92
C PHE A 65 5.60 -11.51 11.27
N GLY A 66 5.46 -10.36 11.92
CA GLY A 66 5.93 -10.18 13.30
C GLY A 66 5.39 -11.28 14.22
N GLY A 67 6.28 -12.11 14.75
CA GLY A 67 5.94 -13.23 15.63
C GLY A 67 5.30 -14.45 14.94
N LYS A 68 5.26 -14.50 13.61
CA LYS A 68 4.74 -15.65 12.84
C LYS A 68 5.85 -16.62 12.45
N VAL A 69 5.50 -17.90 12.36
CA VAL A 69 6.38 -18.97 11.84
C VAL A 69 6.19 -19.18 10.35
N SER A 70 7.18 -19.79 9.69
CA SER A 70 7.12 -20.11 8.25
C SER A 70 5.99 -21.09 7.93
N LYS A 71 5.54 -21.09 6.67
CA LYS A 71 4.49 -22.02 6.19
C LYS A 71 4.92 -23.49 6.31
N TYR A 72 6.20 -23.78 6.15
CA TYR A 72 6.74 -25.14 6.25
C TYR A 72 6.59 -25.73 7.65
N TYR A 73 6.83 -24.93 8.69
CA TYR A 73 6.60 -25.35 10.07
C TYR A 73 5.12 -25.69 10.34
N LEU A 74 4.21 -24.97 9.70
CA LEU A 74 2.77 -25.18 9.86
C LEU A 74 2.28 -26.44 9.17
N TYR A 75 2.89 -26.83 8.04
CA TYR A 75 2.57 -28.09 7.36
C TYR A 75 3.04 -29.32 8.16
N GLU A 76 4.15 -29.22 8.90
CA GLU A 76 4.66 -30.33 9.71
C GLU A 76 3.84 -30.59 10.97
N LYS A 77 3.20 -29.55 11.53
CA LYS A 77 2.37 -29.64 12.72
C LYS A 77 0.89 -29.51 12.36
N ASN A 78 0.28 -30.63 11.96
CA ASN A 78 -1.16 -30.81 11.64
C ASN A 78 -2.18 -30.37 12.73
N ASN A 79 -1.80 -29.67 13.79
CA ASN A 79 -2.64 -29.39 14.97
C ASN A 79 -2.41 -28.02 15.63
N ILE A 80 -1.71 -27.07 14.99
CA ILE A 80 -1.72 -25.71 15.53
C ILE A 80 -3.00 -25.05 15.03
N ASP A 81 -3.95 -24.87 15.95
CA ASP A 81 -5.15 -24.07 15.79
C ASP A 81 -4.72 -22.63 15.52
N TYR A 82 -4.38 -22.38 14.26
CA TYR A 82 -3.88 -21.09 13.82
C TYR A 82 -5.08 -20.18 13.88
N LYS A 83 -5.16 -19.36 14.94
CA LYS A 83 -5.95 -18.14 14.90
C LYS A 83 -5.47 -17.40 13.67
N MET A 84 -6.21 -17.56 12.57
CA MET A 84 -6.06 -16.75 11.38
C MET A 84 -5.92 -15.31 11.85
N ALA A 85 -5.23 -14.47 11.09
CA ALA A 85 -5.16 -13.04 11.39
C ALA A 85 -6.55 -12.36 11.55
N HIS A 86 -7.64 -13.11 11.36
CA HIS A 86 -8.97 -12.84 11.89
C HIS A 86 -9.00 -12.88 13.43
N ARG A 87 -8.71 -11.73 14.05
CA ARG A 87 -9.53 -11.39 15.20
C ARG A 87 -10.93 -11.10 14.65
N GLU A 88 -11.94 -11.81 15.13
CA GLU A 88 -13.33 -11.39 14.95
C GLU A 88 -13.46 -9.97 15.52
N TYR A 89 -13.37 -8.98 14.66
CA TYR A 89 -13.66 -7.61 15.04
C TYR A 89 -15.20 -7.51 15.06
N LYS A 90 -15.77 -7.50 16.27
CA LYS A 90 -17.14 -7.03 16.46
C LYS A 90 -17.12 -5.51 16.25
N SER A 91 -17.27 -5.11 14.98
CA SER A 91 -17.50 -3.72 14.61
C SER A 91 -18.78 -3.24 15.27
N ASN A 92 -18.65 -2.36 16.27
CA ASN A 92 -19.71 -1.41 16.54
C ASN A 92 -19.61 -0.35 15.43
N SER A 93 -20.41 -0.54 14.38
CA SER A 93 -20.43 0.24 13.12
C SER A 93 -20.51 1.76 13.26
N ASN A 94 -20.68 2.29 14.47
CA ASN A 94 -20.97 3.70 14.72
C ASN A 94 -19.72 4.55 15.05
N TYR A 95 -18.51 3.98 15.10
CA TYR A 95 -17.30 4.68 15.61
C TYR A 95 -16.13 4.81 14.62
N VAL A 96 -16.35 4.71 13.30
CA VAL A 96 -15.28 4.88 12.29
C VAL A 96 -14.46 6.17 12.51
N HIS A 97 -15.10 7.24 12.99
CA HIS A 97 -14.46 8.53 13.25
C HIS A 97 -13.51 8.57 14.46
N TYR A 98 -13.58 7.58 15.37
CA TYR A 98 -12.84 7.60 16.64
C TYR A 98 -11.88 6.43 16.81
N ASP A 99 -11.87 5.46 15.89
CA ASP A 99 -10.94 4.33 15.94
C ASP A 99 -9.65 4.66 15.15
N PRO A 100 -8.53 5.01 15.82
CA PRO A 100 -7.26 5.28 15.14
C PRO A 100 -6.70 4.04 14.43
N CYS A 101 -7.23 2.85 14.74
CA CYS A 101 -6.84 1.58 14.15
C CYS A 101 -7.87 1.06 13.14
N TYR A 102 -8.82 1.89 12.69
CA TYR A 102 -9.92 1.46 11.82
C TYR A 102 -9.45 0.69 10.58
N TYR A 103 -8.47 1.21 9.82
CA TYR A 103 -8.00 0.58 8.58
C TYR A 103 -7.44 -0.81 8.83
N SER A 104 -6.53 -0.93 9.80
CA SER A 104 -5.94 -2.21 10.18
C SER A 104 -7.00 -3.18 10.71
N ASN A 105 -7.91 -2.71 11.57
CA ASN A 105 -8.99 -3.53 12.12
C ASN A 105 -9.93 -4.05 11.01
N TYR A 106 -10.36 -3.16 10.11
CA TYR A 106 -11.17 -3.52 8.95
C TYR A 106 -10.44 -4.52 8.06
N PHE A 107 -9.15 -4.27 7.77
CA PHE A 107 -8.36 -5.12 6.91
C PHE A 107 -8.23 -6.55 7.46
N PHE A 108 -7.74 -6.70 8.69
CA PHE A 108 -7.48 -8.01 9.30
C PHE A 108 -8.76 -8.80 9.64
N SER A 109 -9.89 -8.11 9.86
CA SER A 109 -11.18 -8.77 10.09
C SER A 109 -11.93 -9.15 8.81
N THR A 110 -11.70 -8.45 7.70
CA THR A 110 -12.46 -8.63 6.45
C THR A 110 -11.80 -9.60 5.49
N PHE A 111 -10.48 -9.51 5.32
CA PHE A 111 -9.78 -10.15 4.21
C PHE A 111 -9.13 -11.47 4.60
N THR A 112 -9.49 -12.52 3.88
CA THR A 112 -8.72 -13.76 3.75
C THR A 112 -7.78 -13.64 2.55
N PRO A 113 -6.79 -14.54 2.35
CA PRO A 113 -5.97 -14.54 1.13
C PRO A 113 -6.79 -14.56 -0.16
N SER A 114 -7.88 -15.33 -0.21
CA SER A 114 -8.78 -15.39 -1.37
C SER A 114 -9.54 -14.09 -1.60
N LYS A 115 -10.15 -13.51 -0.55
CA LYS A 115 -10.89 -12.24 -0.65
C LYS A 115 -9.97 -11.08 -1.03
N LEU A 116 -8.75 -11.06 -0.50
CA LEU A 116 -7.76 -10.04 -0.86
C LEU A 116 -7.39 -10.15 -2.34
N LYS A 117 -7.13 -11.37 -2.83
CA LYS A 117 -6.81 -11.62 -4.25
C LYS A 117 -7.94 -11.17 -5.16
N GLU A 118 -9.18 -11.48 -4.81
CA GLU A 118 -10.38 -11.03 -5.54
C GLU A 118 -10.48 -9.49 -5.57
N SER A 119 -10.28 -8.83 -4.43
CA SER A 119 -10.37 -7.35 -4.35
C SER A 119 -9.35 -6.61 -5.23
N PHE A 120 -8.22 -7.25 -5.53
CA PHE A 120 -7.19 -6.74 -6.44
C PHE A 120 -7.21 -7.40 -7.82
N GLY A 121 -8.25 -8.16 -8.17
CA GLY A 121 -8.36 -8.89 -9.44
C GLY A 121 -8.12 -8.01 -10.66
N TYR A 122 -8.59 -6.76 -10.61
CA TYR A 122 -8.40 -5.77 -11.67
C TYR A 122 -6.92 -5.49 -11.99
N LEU A 123 -6.00 -5.61 -11.02
CA LEU A 123 -4.57 -5.45 -11.28
C LEU A 123 -4.02 -6.62 -12.09
N PHE A 124 -4.44 -7.85 -11.79
CA PHE A 124 -4.02 -9.04 -12.55
C PHE A 124 -4.56 -9.03 -13.98
N GLU A 125 -5.81 -8.58 -14.15
CA GLU A 125 -6.47 -8.55 -15.46
C GLU A 125 -5.94 -7.46 -16.40
N ARG A 126 -5.56 -6.30 -15.83
CA ARG A 126 -5.22 -5.10 -16.62
C ARG A 126 -3.72 -4.80 -16.68
N SER A 127 -2.89 -5.51 -15.92
CA SER A 127 -1.43 -5.28 -15.91
C SER A 127 -0.72 -5.99 -17.07
N ILE A 128 0.44 -5.46 -17.43
CA ILE A 128 1.38 -6.05 -18.39
C ILE A 128 2.64 -6.43 -17.63
N SER A 129 3.12 -7.66 -17.83
CA SER A 129 4.39 -8.09 -17.23
C SER A 129 5.57 -7.43 -17.93
N ILE A 130 6.49 -6.90 -17.14
CA ILE A 130 7.72 -6.23 -17.60
C ILE A 130 8.95 -6.85 -16.93
N ASP A 131 10.10 -6.83 -17.60
CA ASP A 131 11.37 -7.08 -16.93
C ASP A 131 11.83 -5.80 -16.24
N TYR A 132 11.79 -5.79 -14.90
CA TYR A 132 12.19 -4.64 -14.11
C TYR A 132 13.66 -4.24 -14.33
N ARG A 133 14.53 -5.15 -14.80
CA ARG A 133 15.94 -4.84 -15.08
C ARG A 133 16.09 -3.88 -16.25
N GLU A 134 15.16 -3.91 -17.19
CA GLU A 134 15.13 -3.03 -18.36
C GLU A 134 14.58 -1.63 -18.03
N GLN A 135 14.00 -1.44 -16.85
CA GLN A 135 13.34 -0.20 -16.40
C GLN A 135 14.26 0.72 -15.57
N SER A 136 15.56 0.43 -15.48
CA SER A 136 16.52 1.17 -14.64
C SER A 136 16.92 2.53 -15.21
N ASN A 137 15.95 3.42 -15.43
CA ASN A 137 16.22 4.81 -15.78
C ASN A 137 16.39 5.64 -14.51
N HIS A 138 17.63 5.75 -14.03
CA HIS A 138 17.99 6.77 -13.06
C HIS A 138 18.05 8.13 -13.76
N ARG A 139 16.95 8.89 -13.70
CA ARG A 139 16.99 10.31 -14.05
C ARG A 139 17.50 11.11 -12.86
N SER A 140 18.67 11.74 -13.02
CA SER A 140 19.20 12.71 -12.07
C SER A 140 18.51 14.05 -12.27
N VAL A 141 17.28 14.19 -11.78
CA VAL A 141 16.56 15.48 -11.71
C VAL A 141 16.69 16.02 -10.28
N SER A 142 16.77 17.33 -10.12
CA SER A 142 16.75 17.93 -8.79
C SER A 142 15.42 17.61 -8.09
N PHE A 143 15.45 17.37 -6.78
CA PHE A 143 14.26 17.05 -5.99
C PHE A 143 13.13 18.07 -6.21
N THR A 144 13.45 19.37 -6.16
CA THR A 144 12.48 20.45 -6.34
C THR A 144 11.84 20.44 -7.73
N ASN A 145 12.63 20.18 -8.78
CA ASN A 145 12.08 20.10 -10.14
C ASN A 145 11.16 18.88 -10.28
N CYS A 146 11.53 17.76 -9.68
CA CYS A 146 10.71 16.55 -9.70
C CYS A 146 9.35 16.76 -9.02
N ILE A 147 9.33 17.41 -7.85
CA ILE A 147 8.08 17.75 -7.16
C ILE A 147 7.24 18.73 -7.99
N LYS A 148 7.88 19.69 -8.64
CA LYS A 148 7.19 20.65 -9.52
C LYS A 148 6.54 19.93 -10.71
N GLU A 149 7.27 19.08 -11.42
CA GLU A 149 6.75 18.30 -12.55
C GLU A 149 5.57 17.42 -12.11
N ILE A 150 5.70 16.70 -10.99
CA ILE A 150 4.61 15.88 -10.44
C ILE A 150 3.38 16.74 -10.10
N SER A 151 3.59 17.90 -9.48
CA SER A 151 2.52 18.83 -9.12
C SER A 151 1.78 19.35 -10.36
N GLU A 152 2.50 19.74 -11.40
CA GLU A 152 1.95 20.25 -12.66
C GLU A 152 1.21 19.15 -13.44
N ASP A 153 1.83 17.99 -13.63
CA ASP A 153 1.26 16.88 -14.41
C ASP A 153 0.03 16.27 -13.74
N LEU A 154 0.05 16.18 -12.41
CA LEU A 154 -1.06 15.62 -11.62
C LEU A 154 -2.08 16.69 -11.16
N GLN A 155 -1.85 17.97 -11.48
CA GLN A 155 -2.66 19.10 -11.04
C GLN A 155 -2.89 19.13 -9.52
N LEU A 156 -1.83 18.83 -8.75
CA LEU A 156 -1.85 18.80 -7.30
C LEU A 156 -1.23 20.08 -6.74
N ASP A 157 -2.01 20.83 -5.96
CA ASP A 157 -1.49 21.94 -5.16
C ASP A 157 -0.88 21.38 -3.87
N ILE A 158 0.45 21.17 -3.84
CA ILE A 158 1.13 20.50 -2.72
C ILE A 158 1.41 21.52 -1.61
N LEU A 159 0.76 21.34 -0.47
CA LEU A 159 0.97 22.12 0.75
C LEU A 159 1.73 21.28 1.78
N CYS A 160 2.77 21.86 2.39
CA CYS A 160 3.52 21.25 3.49
C CYS A 160 3.32 22.06 4.76
N VAL A 161 2.62 21.46 5.73
CA VAL A 161 2.29 22.11 7.01
C VAL A 161 3.21 21.56 8.09
N PHE A 162 3.95 22.45 8.74
CA PHE A 162 4.73 22.10 9.92
C PHE A 162 3.82 21.94 11.15
N ILE A 163 3.99 20.84 11.88
CA ILE A 163 3.28 20.57 13.13
C ILE A 163 4.30 20.70 14.26
N PRO A 164 4.15 21.68 15.16
CA PRO A 164 5.07 21.83 16.29
C PRO A 164 5.13 20.58 17.17
N CYS A 165 6.34 20.09 17.45
CA CYS A 165 6.53 19.04 18.43
C CYS A 165 6.29 19.60 19.83
N VAL A 166 5.30 19.06 20.55
CA VAL A 166 4.98 19.46 21.93
C VAL A 166 5.79 18.69 22.97
N LEU A 167 6.58 17.71 22.55
CA LEU A 167 7.41 16.91 23.44
C LEU A 167 8.76 17.61 23.68
N GLU A 168 9.03 17.94 24.94
CA GLU A 168 10.32 18.51 25.34
C GLU A 168 11.46 17.53 25.03
N ASN A 169 12.60 18.08 24.59
CA ASN A 169 13.83 17.33 24.30
C ASN A 169 13.73 16.26 23.19
N VAL A 170 12.66 16.25 22.41
CA VAL A 170 12.54 15.39 21.22
C VAL A 170 12.81 16.23 19.97
N PRO A 171 13.98 16.09 19.31
CA PRO A 171 14.32 16.85 18.11
C PRO A 171 13.61 16.29 16.86
N ALA A 172 12.29 16.18 16.90
CA ALA A 172 11.47 15.69 15.81
C ALA A 172 10.90 16.85 14.97
N LYS A 173 10.97 16.70 13.65
CA LYS A 173 10.24 17.54 12.70
C LYS A 173 9.01 16.77 12.25
N ILE A 174 7.83 17.28 12.57
CA ILE A 174 6.57 16.69 12.14
C ILE A 174 6.00 17.58 11.05
N VAL A 175 5.65 16.98 9.92
CA VAL A 175 5.03 17.68 8.79
C VAL A 175 3.83 16.89 8.29
N LYS A 176 2.82 17.60 7.79
CA LYS A 176 1.71 17.02 7.04
C LYS A 176 1.74 17.59 5.63
N VAL A 177 1.81 16.71 4.64
CA VAL A 177 1.66 17.06 3.22
C VAL A 177 0.22 16.81 2.83
N LEU A 178 -0.41 17.79 2.17
CA LEU A 178 -1.79 17.68 1.69
C LEU A 178 -1.96 18.45 0.38
N SER A 179 -3.05 18.16 -0.34
CA SER A 179 -3.46 18.90 -1.52
C SER A 179 -4.97 19.03 -1.54
N GLU A 180 -5.48 20.22 -1.87
CA GLU A 180 -6.93 20.45 -2.01
C GLU A 180 -7.50 19.72 -3.24
N ASN A 181 -6.68 19.48 -4.25
CA ASN A 181 -7.06 18.80 -5.49
C ASN A 181 -6.88 17.27 -5.42
N GLY A 182 -6.21 16.77 -4.38
CA GLY A 182 -5.99 15.34 -4.13
C GLY A 182 -7.02 14.74 -3.17
N TYR A 183 -6.93 13.42 -2.96
CA TYR A 183 -7.76 12.76 -1.96
C TYR A 183 -7.32 13.17 -0.53
N PRO A 184 -8.25 13.61 0.34
CA PRO A 184 -7.89 14.07 1.68
C PRO A 184 -7.49 12.93 2.64
N HIS A 185 -7.87 11.69 2.30
CA HIS A 185 -7.58 10.47 3.04
C HIS A 185 -7.86 9.24 2.17
N MET A 186 -7.44 8.05 2.62
CA MET A 186 -7.66 6.78 1.90
C MET A 186 -9.02 6.11 2.15
N LEU A 187 -9.87 6.66 3.02
CA LEU A 187 -11.21 6.14 3.29
C LEU A 187 -12.21 6.45 2.17
N THR A 188 -12.10 5.70 1.07
CA THR A 188 -12.85 5.88 -0.18
C THR A 188 -14.37 5.75 -0.06
N GLN A 189 -14.89 5.10 0.99
CA GLN A 189 -16.34 5.01 1.24
C GLN A 189 -17.01 6.39 1.48
N TRP A 190 -16.23 7.42 1.84
CA TRP A 190 -16.73 8.77 2.07
C TRP A 190 -16.40 9.73 0.94
N LEU A 191 -15.75 9.24 -0.12
CA LEU A 191 -15.27 10.05 -1.21
C LEU A 191 -16.05 9.68 -2.47
N ASN A 192 -16.52 10.69 -3.18
CA ASN A 192 -16.87 10.52 -4.59
C ASN A 192 -15.64 10.91 -5.42
N PRO A 193 -14.97 9.95 -6.08
CA PRO A 193 -13.73 10.22 -6.79
C PRO A 193 -13.88 11.26 -7.90
N ARG A 194 -15.09 11.46 -8.43
CA ARG A 194 -15.37 12.42 -9.52
C ARG A 194 -15.35 13.89 -9.08
N ASP A 195 -15.42 14.12 -7.77
CA ASP A 195 -15.39 15.47 -7.20
C ASP A 195 -13.97 16.06 -7.20
N TYR A 196 -12.95 15.21 -7.31
CA TYR A 196 -11.53 15.60 -7.24
C TYR A 196 -10.93 15.84 -8.64
N VAL A 197 -10.20 16.95 -8.78
CA VAL A 197 -9.53 17.33 -10.04
C VAL A 197 -8.54 16.26 -10.47
N PHE A 198 -7.76 15.73 -9.51
CA PHE A 198 -6.78 14.67 -9.73
C PHE A 198 -7.35 13.46 -10.48
N SER A 199 -8.59 13.05 -10.21
CA SER A 199 -9.22 11.89 -10.86
C SER A 199 -9.50 12.10 -12.36
N ARG A 200 -9.63 13.37 -12.78
CA ARG A 200 -9.93 13.73 -14.18
C ARG A 200 -8.67 13.72 -15.06
N VAL A 201 -7.49 13.88 -14.46
CA VAL A 201 -6.19 13.85 -15.15
C VAL A 201 -6.02 12.55 -15.94
N PHE A 202 -6.49 11.43 -15.39
CA PHE A 202 -6.37 10.11 -16.00
C PHE A 202 -7.53 9.73 -16.92
N ASN A 203 -8.51 10.63 -17.16
CA ASN A 203 -9.75 10.34 -17.88
C ASN A 203 -10.46 9.06 -17.37
N GLN A 204 -10.29 8.72 -16.10
CA GLN A 204 -10.78 7.48 -15.53
C GLN A 204 -12.27 7.58 -15.20
N LYS A 205 -13.06 6.61 -15.69
CA LYS A 205 -14.52 6.56 -15.48
C LYS A 205 -14.94 5.54 -14.43
N GLU A 206 -14.13 4.50 -14.26
CA GLU A 206 -14.38 3.37 -13.36
C GLU A 206 -13.40 3.37 -12.20
N PHE A 207 -13.92 3.27 -10.98
CA PHE A 207 -13.14 3.22 -9.76
C PHE A 207 -13.43 1.89 -9.03
N PRO A 208 -12.49 0.93 -9.02
CA PRO A 208 -12.73 -0.41 -8.47
C PRO A 208 -13.20 -0.43 -7.01
N ASN A 209 -12.78 0.56 -6.21
CA ASN A 209 -13.10 0.69 -4.79
C ASN A 209 -14.10 1.83 -4.49
N GLU A 210 -14.90 2.25 -5.47
CA GLU A 210 -15.93 3.28 -5.23
C GLU A 210 -16.91 2.83 -4.14
N GLY A 211 -17.13 3.69 -3.15
CA GLY A 211 -18.07 3.41 -2.05
C GLY A 211 -17.65 2.32 -1.07
N LYS A 212 -16.42 1.81 -1.14
CA LYS A 212 -15.89 0.76 -0.25
C LYS A 212 -14.48 1.12 0.22
N PRO A 213 -14.06 0.82 1.46
CA PRO A 213 -12.67 1.03 1.88
C PRO A 213 -11.70 0.23 0.99
N ILE A 214 -10.56 0.84 0.67
CA ILE A 214 -9.46 0.16 -0.01
C ILE A 214 -8.99 -1.03 0.86
N PRO A 215 -8.72 -2.20 0.28
CA PRO A 215 -8.17 -3.37 0.98
C PRO A 215 -6.70 -3.16 1.37
N PHE A 216 -6.44 -2.20 2.28
CA PHE A 216 -5.11 -1.87 2.81
C PHE A 216 -5.22 -1.46 4.31
N PRO A 217 -4.27 -1.88 5.17
CA PRO A 217 -4.30 -1.62 6.62
C PRO A 217 -4.00 -0.18 7.06
#